data_AF-A0A926B9S7-F1
#
_entry.id   AF-A0A926B9S7-F1
#
_cell.length_a   1.000
_cell.length_b   1.000
_cell.length_c   1.000
_cell.angle_alpha   90.00
_cell.angle_beta   90.00
_cell.angle_gamma   90.00
#
_symmetry.space_group_name_H-M   'P 1'
#
loop_
_entity.id
_entity.type
_entity.pdbx_description
1 polymer ?
#
loop_
_entity_poly.entity_id
_entity_poly.type
_entity_poly.pdbx_seq_one_letter_code
_entity_poly.pdbx_strand_id
1 'polypeptide(L)'
;MATLSSPDIPERSRRRETREPSPSVLLRGNTASGTRTVFARAAKLTQDEKTGRSTLSAELLAVAARQAKREEPVEIILVTADAHHSLLMPLPEGLVLAGVVAEWETDPRFSLPTELTVVAGVGGARDAVPEGEWLIVDPVRLRVTVAPDAGAIHRLQHRHRPRYRLGYAQETARTLTGTEIPVWARVFTHDDLREAAENGADGFVIDGPGDFLPWDVPEYEPDGAAFARLLPVADALGGGDVALLASFDAIDAPSLVRFAALCRLRLLFTPETLPLSLPELRAELSAVADAEMDAGRLADTPRFSALLSSAPQADALTDPDEWRGFDESMFLPFDAAEVAALTLPDVLTVPPMWVFVSTTNDGELAEAISAAVFAGLRGIVVPPASVPAAKELIAQEV
;
A
#
# COMPACT_ATOMS: atom_id res chain seq x y z
N MET A 1 -51.93 38.70 26.29
CA MET A 1 -50.58 38.30 25.86
C MET A 1 -50.14 37.15 26.75
N ALA A 2 -50.27 35.92 26.26
CA ALA A 2 -49.86 34.70 26.97
C ALA A 2 -48.57 34.19 26.32
N THR A 3 -47.50 34.14 27.08
CA THR A 3 -46.19 33.63 26.68
C THR A 3 -46.20 32.11 26.74
N LEU A 4 -45.99 31.47 25.59
CA LEU A 4 -45.77 30.03 25.46
C LEU A 4 -44.35 29.70 25.93
N SER A 5 -44.25 28.90 26.99
CA SER A 5 -42.99 28.33 27.48
C SER A 5 -42.64 27.12 26.63
N SER A 6 -41.47 27.16 25.98
CA SER A 6 -40.91 26.04 25.22
C SER A 6 -40.48 24.92 26.18
N PRO A 7 -40.70 23.62 25.87
CA PRO A 7 -40.22 22.54 26.73
C PRO A 7 -38.74 22.26 26.49
N ASP A 8 -37.99 22.15 27.59
CA ASP A 8 -36.59 21.75 27.63
C ASP A 8 -36.41 20.34 27.01
N ILE A 9 -35.63 20.27 25.93
CA ILE A 9 -35.15 19.01 25.38
C ILE A 9 -33.84 18.68 26.11
N PRO A 10 -33.74 17.56 26.85
CA PRO A 10 -32.52 17.21 27.54
C PRO A 10 -31.42 16.87 26.53
N GLU A 11 -30.36 17.67 26.52
CA GLU A 11 -29.09 17.40 25.84
C GLU A 11 -28.50 16.10 26.37
N ARG A 12 -28.84 14.98 25.73
CA ARG A 12 -28.05 13.74 25.82
C ARG A 12 -26.74 13.99 25.07
N SER A 13 -25.79 14.57 25.81
CA SER A 13 -24.38 14.64 25.52
C SER A 13 -23.86 13.25 25.15
N ARG A 14 -23.77 13.00 23.85
CA ARG A 14 -22.97 11.90 23.28
C ARG A 14 -21.50 12.24 23.50
N ARG A 15 -21.00 12.03 24.72
CA ARG A 15 -19.56 11.85 24.94
C ARG A 15 -19.17 10.57 24.22
N ARG A 16 -18.77 10.69 22.94
CA ARG A 16 -17.87 9.71 22.33
C ARG A 16 -16.59 9.83 23.13
N GLU A 17 -16.33 8.87 24.01
CA GLU A 17 -14.99 8.66 24.53
C GLU A 17 -14.09 8.46 23.31
N THR A 18 -13.30 9.48 22.99
CA THR A 18 -12.13 9.35 22.12
C THR A 18 -11.15 8.49 22.90
N ARG A 19 -11.31 7.17 22.77
CA ARG A 19 -10.34 6.20 23.24
C ARG A 19 -9.02 6.54 22.55
N GLU A 20 -7.98 6.82 23.33
CA GLU A 20 -6.65 7.03 22.76
C GLU A 20 -6.30 5.82 21.89
N PRO A 21 -5.74 6.05 20.68
CA PRO A 21 -5.38 4.96 19.79
C PRO A 21 -4.39 4.06 20.53
N SER A 22 -4.74 2.78 20.66
CA SER A 22 -3.82 1.80 21.21
C SER A 22 -2.63 1.68 20.25
N PRO A 23 -1.39 1.54 20.76
CA PRO A 23 -0.23 1.37 19.91
C PRO A 23 -0.42 0.14 19.02
N SER A 24 -0.09 0.28 17.74
CA SER A 24 -0.14 -0.82 16.77
C SER A 24 0.76 -1.96 17.23
N VAL A 25 0.23 -3.18 17.25
CA VAL A 25 0.98 -4.40 17.63
C VAL A 25 1.12 -5.30 16.42
N LEU A 26 2.35 -5.69 16.10
CA LEU A 26 2.63 -6.65 15.02
C LEU A 26 2.86 -8.05 15.59
N LEU A 27 2.04 -9.00 15.17
CA LEU A 27 2.18 -10.42 15.47
C LEU A 27 2.65 -11.17 14.21
N ARG A 28 3.38 -12.27 14.40
CA ARG A 28 3.87 -13.13 13.31
C ARG A 28 3.31 -14.53 13.45
N GLY A 29 2.91 -15.10 12.32
CA GLY A 29 2.54 -16.51 12.19
C GLY A 29 3.64 -17.34 11.54
N ASN A 30 3.40 -18.64 11.47
CA ASN A 30 4.33 -19.62 10.90
C ASN A 30 3.78 -20.25 9.61
N THR A 31 2.46 -20.26 9.45
CA THR A 31 1.78 -20.86 8.30
C THR A 31 0.64 -19.96 7.84
N ALA A 32 0.30 -19.98 6.55
CA ALA A 32 -0.83 -19.24 6.03
C ALA A 32 -1.50 -19.92 4.83
N SER A 33 -2.71 -19.46 4.53
CA SER A 33 -3.46 -19.74 3.32
C SER A 33 -4.11 -18.46 2.80
N GLY A 34 -4.37 -18.43 1.50
CA GLY A 34 -4.87 -17.27 0.77
C GLY A 34 -3.77 -16.31 0.34
N THR A 35 -4.08 -15.51 -0.66
CA THR A 35 -3.13 -14.57 -1.28
C THR A 35 -3.49 -13.10 -1.03
N ARG A 36 -4.65 -12.85 -0.40
CA ARG A 36 -5.18 -11.50 -0.23
C ARG A 36 -4.95 -11.01 1.19
N THR A 37 -4.43 -9.80 1.34
CA THR A 37 -4.44 -9.12 2.64
C THR A 37 -5.87 -8.67 2.97
N VAL A 38 -6.34 -8.97 4.18
CA VAL A 38 -7.71 -8.62 4.62
C VAL A 38 -7.68 -7.65 5.78
N PHE A 39 -8.71 -6.79 5.85
CA PHE A 39 -8.90 -5.80 6.90
C PHE A 39 -10.32 -5.85 7.43
N ALA A 40 -10.46 -6.25 8.70
CA ALA A 40 -11.76 -6.43 9.34
C ALA A 40 -11.63 -6.33 10.86
N ARG A 41 -12.76 -6.43 11.56
CA ARG A 41 -12.77 -6.42 13.03
C ARG A 41 -12.41 -7.78 13.59
N ALA A 42 -11.59 -7.78 14.64
CA ALA A 42 -11.31 -8.95 15.45
C ALA A 42 -12.60 -9.46 16.11
N ALA A 43 -12.83 -10.76 15.98
CA ALA A 43 -13.91 -11.47 16.64
C ALA A 43 -13.31 -12.65 17.39
N LYS A 44 -13.54 -12.73 18.70
CA LYS A 44 -13.08 -13.86 19.50
C LYS A 44 -14.18 -14.87 19.67
N LEU A 45 -13.82 -16.14 19.57
CA LEU A 45 -14.71 -17.21 20.00
C LEU A 45 -14.72 -17.26 21.52
N THR A 46 -15.89 -17.05 22.10
CA THR A 46 -16.18 -17.28 23.51
C THR A 46 -16.94 -18.59 23.64
N GLN A 47 -16.91 -19.21 24.81
CA GLN A 47 -17.71 -20.40 25.06
C GLN A 47 -19.00 -19.98 25.77
N ASP A 48 -20.15 -20.32 25.19
CA ASP A 48 -21.44 -20.08 25.82
C ASP A 48 -21.55 -20.92 27.09
N GLU A 49 -21.70 -20.27 28.24
CA GLU A 49 -21.69 -20.93 29.56
C GLU A 49 -22.82 -21.96 29.74
N LYS A 50 -23.93 -21.80 29.01
CA LYS A 50 -25.13 -22.67 29.15
C LYS A 50 -25.06 -23.88 28.24
N THR A 51 -24.51 -23.71 27.04
CA THR A 51 -24.53 -24.74 25.99
C THR A 51 -23.17 -25.37 25.76
N GLY A 52 -22.10 -24.77 26.29
CA GLY A 52 -20.71 -25.17 26.07
C GLY A 52 -20.23 -24.97 24.62
N ARG A 53 -21.05 -24.37 23.75
CA ARG A 53 -20.75 -24.17 22.34
C ARG A 53 -19.95 -22.88 22.14
N SER A 54 -19.04 -22.89 21.18
CA SER A 54 -18.35 -21.68 20.75
C SER A 54 -19.35 -20.70 20.12
N THR A 55 -19.28 -19.44 20.52
CA THR A 55 -20.13 -18.34 20.06
C THR A 55 -19.32 -17.04 19.99
N LEU A 56 -19.91 -16.00 19.41
CA LEU A 56 -19.36 -14.65 19.35
C LEU A 56 -19.93 -13.78 20.47
N SER A 57 -19.26 -12.68 20.81
CA SER A 57 -19.76 -11.78 21.85
C SER A 57 -21.13 -11.20 21.51
N ALA A 58 -21.92 -10.95 22.56
CA ALA A 58 -23.23 -10.33 22.42
C ALA A 58 -23.16 -8.95 21.77
N GLU A 59 -22.07 -8.20 21.99
CA GLU A 59 -21.87 -6.88 21.37
C GLU A 59 -21.70 -6.99 19.85
N LEU A 60 -20.84 -7.90 19.38
CA LEU A 60 -20.65 -8.12 17.95
C LEU A 60 -21.92 -8.62 17.27
N LEU A 61 -22.64 -9.55 17.91
CA LEU A 61 -23.94 -10.04 17.43
C LEU A 61 -24.97 -8.92 17.34
N ALA A 62 -25.00 -8.00 18.32
CA ALA A 62 -25.90 -6.85 18.30
C ALA A 62 -25.53 -5.83 17.21
N VAL A 63 -24.24 -5.67 16.87
CA VAL A 63 -23.79 -4.84 15.74
C VAL A 63 -24.19 -5.49 14.41
N ALA A 64 -23.93 -6.79 14.26
CA ALA A 64 -24.31 -7.57 13.08
C ALA A 64 -25.81 -7.49 12.80
N ALA A 65 -26.65 -7.69 13.82
CA ALA A 65 -28.11 -7.62 13.68
C ALA A 65 -28.62 -6.22 13.29
N ARG A 66 -27.90 -5.15 13.65
CA ARG A 66 -28.24 -3.78 13.21
C ARG A 66 -27.84 -3.52 11.77
N GLN A 67 -26.69 -4.03 11.36
CA GLN A 67 -26.14 -3.83 10.02
C GLN A 67 -26.79 -4.73 8.97
N ALA A 68 -27.21 -5.94 9.35
CA ALA A 68 -28.05 -6.82 8.53
C ALA A 68 -29.34 -6.11 8.06
N LYS A 69 -29.98 -5.32 8.93
CA LYS A 69 -31.18 -4.52 8.58
C LYS A 69 -30.91 -3.42 7.56
N ARG A 70 -29.64 -3.09 7.31
CA ARG A 70 -29.17 -2.09 6.34
C ARG A 70 -28.53 -2.74 5.12
N GLU A 71 -28.58 -4.07 5.00
CA GLU A 71 -27.96 -4.85 3.92
C GLU A 71 -26.43 -4.66 3.81
N GLU A 72 -25.78 -4.21 4.89
CA GLU A 72 -24.32 -4.07 4.96
C GLU A 72 -23.78 -5.15 5.90
N PRO A 73 -23.20 -6.26 5.41
CA PRO A 73 -22.62 -7.26 6.29
C PRO A 73 -21.39 -6.71 7.03
N VAL A 74 -21.21 -7.16 8.28
CA VAL A 74 -20.02 -6.85 9.07
C VAL A 74 -18.98 -7.93 8.80
N GLU A 75 -17.89 -7.53 8.14
CA GLU A 75 -16.74 -8.40 7.96
C GLU A 75 -15.96 -8.56 9.27
N ILE A 76 -15.54 -9.79 9.56
CA ILE A 76 -14.80 -10.15 10.77
C ILE A 76 -13.60 -11.04 10.45
N ILE A 77 -12.58 -10.93 11.30
CA ILE A 77 -11.46 -11.87 11.38
C ILE A 77 -11.60 -12.64 12.69
N LEU A 78 -11.71 -13.97 12.60
CA LEU A 78 -11.79 -14.82 13.79
C LEU A 78 -10.41 -14.99 14.40
N VAL A 79 -10.26 -14.65 15.68
CA VAL A 79 -9.06 -14.92 16.47
C VAL A 79 -9.33 -16.11 17.37
N THR A 80 -8.61 -17.21 17.13
CA THR A 80 -8.93 -18.55 17.67
C THR A 80 -7.66 -19.30 18.10
N ALA A 81 -7.83 -20.40 18.84
CA ALA A 81 -6.75 -21.34 19.09
C ALA A 81 -6.43 -22.16 17.83
N ASP A 82 -7.47 -22.72 17.19
CA ASP A 82 -7.37 -23.61 16.03
C ASP A 82 -8.21 -23.06 14.86
N ALA A 83 -7.55 -22.91 13.70
CA ALA A 83 -8.19 -22.46 12.47
C ALA A 83 -9.26 -23.44 11.99
N HIS A 84 -8.99 -24.75 11.98
CA HIS A 84 -9.93 -25.74 11.43
C HIS A 84 -11.24 -25.76 12.19
N HIS A 85 -11.18 -25.74 13.53
CA HIS A 85 -12.37 -25.69 14.35
C HIS A 85 -13.21 -24.43 14.09
N SER A 86 -12.55 -23.28 13.93
CA SER A 86 -13.25 -22.00 13.68
C SER A 86 -13.95 -21.95 12.33
N LEU A 87 -13.38 -22.60 11.31
CA LEU A 87 -13.95 -22.66 9.96
C LEU A 87 -15.21 -23.53 9.88
N LEU A 88 -15.42 -24.42 10.85
CA LEU A 88 -16.64 -25.23 10.95
C LEU A 88 -17.80 -24.49 11.64
N MET A 89 -17.54 -23.31 12.22
CA MET A 89 -18.56 -22.56 12.93
C MET A 89 -19.51 -21.86 11.95
N PRO A 90 -20.83 -22.08 12.03
CA PRO A 90 -21.78 -21.32 11.23
C PRO A 90 -21.78 -19.86 11.69
N LEU A 91 -21.63 -18.93 10.74
CA LEU A 91 -21.73 -17.51 11.04
C LEU A 91 -23.19 -17.06 11.12
N PRO A 92 -23.55 -16.28 12.16
CA PRO A 92 -24.84 -15.58 12.24
C PRO A 92 -25.09 -14.65 11.05
N GLU A 93 -26.37 -14.41 10.76
CA GLU A 93 -26.79 -13.49 9.70
C GLU A 93 -26.22 -12.08 9.90
N GLY A 94 -25.76 -11.46 8.81
CA GLY A 94 -25.13 -10.14 8.84
C GLY A 94 -23.64 -10.15 9.17
N LEU A 95 -23.03 -11.31 9.40
CA LEU A 95 -21.58 -11.46 9.50
C LEU A 95 -21.00 -12.13 8.25
N VAL A 96 -19.80 -11.70 7.86
CA VAL A 96 -19.02 -12.33 6.79
C VAL A 96 -17.61 -12.61 7.32
N LEU A 97 -17.12 -13.83 7.11
CA LEU A 97 -15.76 -14.19 7.47
C LEU A 97 -14.78 -13.63 6.43
N ALA A 98 -13.97 -12.66 6.83
CA ALA A 98 -12.90 -12.13 5.99
C ALA A 98 -11.59 -12.94 6.15
N GLY A 99 -11.33 -13.46 7.36
CA GLY A 99 -10.15 -14.29 7.60
C GLY A 99 -10.09 -14.92 8.98
N VAL A 100 -9.03 -15.68 9.23
CA VAL A 100 -8.77 -16.37 10.50
C VAL A 100 -7.33 -16.14 10.95
N VAL A 101 -7.17 -15.84 12.23
CA VAL A 101 -5.88 -15.79 12.93
C VAL A 101 -5.90 -16.87 14.01
N ALA A 102 -5.02 -17.86 13.91
CA ALA A 102 -4.96 -18.98 14.84
C ALA A 102 -3.64 -19.03 15.61
N GLU A 103 -3.72 -19.32 16.90
CA GLU A 103 -2.52 -19.47 17.76
C GLU A 103 -1.72 -20.72 17.43
N TRP A 104 -2.41 -21.82 17.13
CA TRP A 104 -1.76 -23.09 16.81
C TRP A 104 -1.43 -23.17 15.33
N GLU A 105 -0.35 -23.87 15.01
CA GLU A 105 -0.03 -24.22 13.63
C GLU A 105 -1.10 -25.15 13.07
N THR A 106 -1.35 -25.03 11.76
CA THR A 106 -2.27 -25.95 11.11
C THR A 106 -1.62 -27.28 10.82
N ASP A 107 -2.36 -28.36 11.06
CA ASP A 107 -1.90 -29.69 10.73
C ASP A 107 -1.85 -29.82 9.19
N PRO A 108 -0.67 -30.12 8.61
CA PRO A 108 -0.49 -30.15 7.15
C PRO A 108 -1.35 -31.21 6.45
N ARG A 109 -1.95 -32.15 7.19
CA ARG A 109 -2.91 -33.13 6.65
C ARG A 109 -4.26 -32.52 6.29
N PHE A 110 -4.57 -31.33 6.78
CA PHE A 110 -5.82 -30.63 6.49
C PHE A 110 -5.56 -29.41 5.63
N SER A 111 -6.14 -29.40 4.43
CA SER A 111 -6.05 -28.26 3.54
C SER A 111 -6.89 -27.10 4.07
N LEU A 112 -6.27 -25.93 4.22
CA LEU A 112 -6.99 -24.69 4.45
C LEU A 112 -7.67 -24.22 3.16
N PRO A 113 -8.80 -23.49 3.25
CA PRO A 113 -9.42 -22.88 2.08
C PRO A 113 -8.46 -21.88 1.44
N THR A 114 -8.25 -21.96 0.13
CA THR A 114 -7.38 -21.03 -0.62
C THR A 114 -8.04 -19.67 -0.83
N GLU A 115 -9.36 -19.61 -0.81
CA GLU A 115 -10.13 -18.38 -1.00
C GLU A 115 -10.19 -17.50 0.27
N LEU A 116 -9.93 -18.11 1.43
CA LEU A 116 -10.00 -17.42 2.72
C LEU A 116 -8.60 -17.16 3.26
N THR A 117 -8.40 -15.94 3.77
CA THR A 117 -7.13 -15.55 4.37
C THR A 117 -6.99 -16.15 5.76
N VAL A 118 -5.98 -17.00 5.94
CA VAL A 118 -5.69 -17.65 7.22
C VAL A 118 -4.22 -17.43 7.56
N VAL A 119 -3.93 -17.00 8.78
CA VAL A 119 -2.57 -16.98 9.35
C VAL A 119 -2.58 -17.75 10.66
N ALA A 120 -1.76 -18.78 10.76
CA ALA A 120 -1.72 -19.72 11.88
C ALA A 120 -0.32 -19.78 12.51
N GLY A 121 -0.24 -20.33 13.72
CA GLY A 121 0.98 -20.29 14.55
C GLY A 121 1.25 -18.91 15.16
N VAL A 122 0.22 -18.06 15.32
CA VAL A 122 0.37 -16.70 15.89
C VAL A 122 0.29 -16.77 17.42
N GLY A 123 1.40 -17.14 18.06
CA GLY A 123 1.44 -17.34 19.51
C GLY A 123 0.92 -16.13 20.31
N GLY A 124 -0.03 -16.38 21.23
CA GLY A 124 -0.62 -15.37 22.11
C GLY A 124 -1.62 -14.42 21.43
N ALA A 125 -2.05 -14.70 20.20
CA ALA A 125 -2.99 -13.84 19.47
C ALA A 125 -4.30 -13.58 20.24
N ARG A 126 -4.85 -14.58 20.94
CA ARG A 126 -6.11 -14.40 21.68
C ARG A 126 -5.95 -13.47 22.88
N ASP A 127 -4.75 -13.31 23.41
CA ASP A 127 -4.49 -12.37 24.51
C ASP A 127 -4.13 -10.97 23.97
N ALA A 128 -3.30 -10.94 22.92
CA ALA A 128 -2.78 -9.69 22.34
C ALA A 128 -3.81 -8.89 21.52
N VAL A 129 -4.80 -9.56 20.93
CA VAL A 129 -5.83 -8.89 20.10
C VAL A 129 -7.05 -8.56 20.94
N PRO A 130 -7.44 -7.30 21.17
CA PRO A 130 -8.72 -6.99 21.82
C PRO A 130 -9.91 -7.35 20.92
N GLU A 131 -11.04 -7.74 21.52
CA GLU A 131 -12.25 -7.98 20.72
C GLU A 131 -12.79 -6.68 20.11
N GLY A 132 -13.25 -6.76 18.85
CA GLY A 132 -13.75 -5.62 18.10
C GLY A 132 -12.68 -4.69 17.54
N GLU A 133 -11.40 -4.92 17.88
CA GLU A 133 -10.26 -4.15 17.39
C GLU A 133 -10.07 -4.35 15.89
N TRP A 134 -9.48 -3.37 15.20
CA TRP A 134 -9.16 -3.53 13.79
C TRP A 134 -7.92 -4.40 13.59
N LEU A 135 -7.98 -5.27 12.59
CA LEU A 135 -6.87 -6.13 12.20
C LEU A 135 -6.57 -5.99 10.71
N ILE A 136 -5.29 -5.96 10.37
CA ILE A 136 -4.79 -6.28 9.02
C ILE A 136 -4.14 -7.66 9.10
N VAL A 137 -4.57 -8.59 8.26
CA VAL A 137 -3.98 -9.94 8.17
C VAL A 137 -3.36 -10.09 6.80
N ASP A 138 -2.05 -10.30 6.78
CA ASP A 138 -1.23 -10.47 5.58
C ASP A 138 -0.73 -11.92 5.51
N PRO A 139 -1.36 -12.79 4.70
CA PRO A 139 -0.96 -14.19 4.58
C PRO A 139 0.35 -14.36 3.81
N VAL A 140 0.69 -13.40 2.93
CA VAL A 140 1.92 -13.42 2.15
C VAL A 140 3.13 -13.21 3.06
N ARG A 141 3.00 -12.30 4.03
CA ARG A 141 4.08 -11.96 4.97
C ARG A 141 3.99 -12.67 6.31
N LEU A 142 2.98 -13.53 6.50
CA LEU A 142 2.67 -14.20 7.77
C LEU A 142 2.53 -13.21 8.94
N ARG A 143 1.85 -12.09 8.71
CA ARG A 143 1.76 -10.98 9.68
C ARG A 143 0.33 -10.65 10.03
N VAL A 144 0.12 -10.28 11.29
CA VAL A 144 -1.14 -9.74 11.80
C VAL A 144 -0.85 -8.42 12.50
N THR A 145 -1.37 -7.33 11.98
CA THR A 145 -1.27 -6.00 12.59
C THR A 145 -2.55 -5.70 13.36
N VAL A 146 -2.41 -5.50 14.67
CA VAL A 146 -3.49 -5.19 15.61
C VAL A 146 -3.53 -3.68 15.84
N ALA A 147 -4.73 -3.09 15.83
CA ALA A 147 -4.92 -1.64 15.92
C ALA A 147 -4.05 -0.88 14.89
N PRO A 148 -4.17 -1.21 13.59
CA PRO A 148 -3.36 -0.58 12.55
C PRO A 148 -3.58 0.93 12.55
N ASP A 149 -2.48 1.67 12.40
CA ASP A 149 -2.53 3.13 12.25
C ASP A 149 -3.14 3.55 10.90
N ALA A 150 -3.36 4.86 10.76
CA ALA A 150 -3.94 5.45 9.57
C ALA A 150 -3.15 5.11 8.29
N GLY A 151 -1.81 5.11 8.35
CA GLY A 151 -0.97 4.75 7.22
C GLY A 151 -1.13 3.28 6.82
N ALA A 152 -1.17 2.37 7.80
CA ALA A 152 -1.38 0.94 7.55
C ALA A 152 -2.75 0.68 6.92
N ILE A 153 -3.80 1.39 7.35
CA ILE A 153 -5.14 1.32 6.75
C ILE A 153 -5.13 1.90 5.33
N HIS A 154 -4.47 3.04 5.11
CA HIS A 154 -4.38 3.69 3.79
C HIS A 154 -3.83 2.74 2.74
N ARG A 155 -2.68 2.13 3.05
CA ARG A 155 -1.95 1.24 2.17
C ARG A 155 -2.80 0.06 1.70
N LEU A 156 -3.62 -0.48 2.60
CA LEU A 156 -4.55 -1.56 2.25
C LEU A 156 -5.76 -1.06 1.45
N GLN A 157 -6.26 0.13 1.77
CA GLN A 157 -7.41 0.71 1.07
C GLN A 157 -7.09 1.20 -0.34
N HIS A 158 -5.84 1.55 -0.67
CA HIS A 158 -5.46 1.91 -2.04
C HIS A 158 -5.78 0.84 -3.10
N ARG A 159 -5.94 -0.42 -2.68
CA ARG A 159 -6.30 -1.55 -3.56
C ARG A 159 -7.83 -1.77 -3.67
N HIS A 160 -8.64 -1.12 -2.84
CA HIS A 160 -10.09 -1.36 -2.73
C HIS A 160 -10.89 -0.05 -2.57
N ARG A 161 -12.22 -0.10 -2.60
CA ARG A 161 -13.02 1.09 -2.29
C ARG A 161 -12.72 1.53 -0.84
N PRO A 162 -12.33 2.79 -0.58
CA PRO A 162 -11.98 3.23 0.77
C PRO A 162 -13.19 3.06 1.69
N ARG A 163 -13.03 2.26 2.74
CA ARG A 163 -14.06 1.97 3.75
C ARG A 163 -13.90 2.84 4.99
N TYR A 164 -12.73 3.46 5.13
CA TYR A 164 -12.41 4.35 6.23
C TYR A 164 -11.96 5.68 5.64
N ARG A 165 -12.42 6.79 6.22
CA ARG A 165 -11.90 8.11 5.86
C ARG A 165 -10.67 8.36 6.71
N LEU A 166 -9.54 8.53 6.06
CA LEU A 166 -8.30 8.80 6.76
C LEU A 166 -8.15 10.31 6.92
N GLY A 167 -7.24 10.73 7.79
CA GLY A 167 -6.86 12.14 7.84
C GLY A 167 -6.24 12.56 6.51
N TYR A 168 -6.35 13.85 6.17
CA TYR A 168 -5.93 14.41 4.88
C TYR A 168 -4.51 14.02 4.44
N ALA A 169 -3.58 13.88 5.38
CA ALA A 169 -2.19 13.49 5.11
C ALA A 169 -2.03 12.11 4.46
N GLN A 170 -2.97 11.19 4.74
CA GLN A 170 -2.93 9.79 4.30
C GLN A 170 -3.96 9.54 3.20
N GLU A 171 -4.42 10.57 2.49
CA GLU A 171 -5.21 10.40 1.26
C GLU A 171 -4.39 10.94 0.10
N THR A 172 -4.60 10.39 -1.10
CA THR A 172 -4.02 10.95 -2.33
C THR A 172 -4.50 12.39 -2.49
N ALA A 173 -3.58 13.30 -2.83
CA ALA A 173 -3.92 14.70 -2.98
C ALA A 173 -4.91 14.89 -4.14
N ARG A 174 -5.81 15.86 -3.97
CA ARG A 174 -6.87 16.14 -4.93
C ARG A 174 -6.97 17.65 -5.15
N THR A 175 -6.93 18.07 -6.42
CA THR A 175 -7.15 19.48 -6.81
C THR A 175 -8.57 19.92 -6.48
N LEU A 176 -8.85 21.23 -6.54
CA LEU A 176 -10.19 21.78 -6.34
C LEU A 176 -11.18 21.28 -7.41
N THR A 177 -10.72 21.01 -8.63
CA THR A 177 -11.52 20.36 -9.69
C THR A 177 -11.77 18.87 -9.47
N GLY A 178 -11.11 18.27 -8.48
CA GLY A 178 -11.33 16.88 -8.08
C GLY A 178 -10.37 15.87 -8.68
N THR A 179 -9.34 16.33 -9.41
CA THR A 179 -8.29 15.50 -10.02
C THR A 179 -7.36 14.95 -8.95
N GLU A 180 -7.18 13.64 -8.91
CA GLU A 180 -6.25 12.98 -7.98
C GLU A 180 -4.83 12.99 -8.54
N ILE A 181 -3.88 13.46 -7.73
CA ILE A 181 -2.46 13.52 -8.06
C ILE A 181 -1.65 12.85 -6.94
N PRO A 182 -1.13 11.63 -7.17
CA PRO A 182 -0.26 10.94 -6.22
C PRO A 182 1.04 11.70 -5.98
N VAL A 183 1.44 11.74 -4.71
CA VAL A 183 2.70 12.29 -4.22
C VAL A 183 3.55 11.15 -3.68
N TRP A 184 4.61 10.81 -4.41
CA TRP A 184 5.59 9.82 -4.02
C TRP A 184 6.77 10.48 -3.32
N ALA A 185 7.46 9.71 -2.48
CA ALA A 185 8.68 10.16 -1.84
C ALA A 185 9.91 9.51 -2.48
N ARG A 186 10.96 10.30 -2.64
CA ARG A 186 12.29 9.84 -3.00
C ARG A 186 12.98 9.29 -1.76
N VAL A 187 13.41 8.03 -1.75
CA VAL A 187 13.96 7.37 -0.56
C VAL A 187 15.29 6.66 -0.86
N PHE A 188 16.27 6.86 0.02
CA PHE A 188 17.59 6.21 -0.06
C PHE A 188 17.90 5.39 1.18
N THR A 189 17.41 5.83 2.33
CA THR A 189 17.71 5.26 3.65
C THR A 189 16.44 4.74 4.34
N HIS A 190 16.63 3.94 5.39
CA HIS A 190 15.52 3.52 6.25
C HIS A 190 14.83 4.69 6.96
N ASP A 191 15.56 5.76 7.26
CA ASP A 191 15.00 6.97 7.86
C ASP A 191 14.11 7.73 6.87
N ASP A 192 14.54 7.88 5.61
CA ASP A 192 13.72 8.46 4.53
C ASP A 192 12.42 7.65 4.35
N LEU A 193 12.54 6.33 4.34
CA LEU A 193 11.42 5.41 4.18
C LEU A 193 10.40 5.58 5.31
N ARG A 194 10.89 5.65 6.55
CA ARG A 194 10.05 5.84 7.74
C ARG A 194 9.36 7.20 7.69
N GLU A 195 10.10 8.27 7.46
CA GLU A 195 9.56 9.63 7.37
C GLU A 195 8.52 9.76 6.24
N ALA A 196 8.81 9.22 5.06
CA ALA A 196 7.89 9.25 3.93
C ALA A 196 6.58 8.50 4.22
N ALA A 197 6.66 7.34 4.88
CA ALA A 197 5.47 6.59 5.29
C ALA A 197 4.65 7.33 6.36
N GLU A 198 5.30 7.95 7.34
CA GLU A 198 4.67 8.78 8.37
C GLU A 198 3.96 10.01 7.77
N ASN A 199 4.60 10.64 6.78
CA ASN A 199 4.07 11.78 6.04
C ASN A 199 3.03 11.40 4.97
N GLY A 200 2.77 10.10 4.79
CA GLY A 200 1.67 9.60 3.96
C GLY A 200 1.95 9.63 2.47
N ALA A 201 3.18 9.36 2.04
CA ALA A 201 3.51 9.21 0.62
C ALA A 201 2.66 8.09 -0.02
N ASP A 202 2.18 8.34 -1.24
CA ASP A 202 1.34 7.38 -1.99
C ASP A 202 2.17 6.26 -2.65
N GLY A 203 3.49 6.41 -2.67
CA GLY A 203 4.46 5.48 -3.27
C GLY A 203 5.90 5.96 -3.05
N PHE A 204 6.86 5.14 -3.46
CA PHE A 204 8.28 5.43 -3.26
C PHE A 204 9.07 5.34 -4.56
N VAL A 205 10.06 6.22 -4.70
CA VAL A 205 11.10 6.11 -5.72
C VAL A 205 12.44 5.87 -5.04
N ILE A 206 13.12 4.80 -5.45
CA ILE A 206 14.49 4.49 -5.03
C ILE A 206 15.40 4.79 -6.21
N ASP A 207 16.16 5.87 -6.14
CA ASP A 207 16.93 6.41 -7.26
C ASP A 207 18.30 6.90 -6.83
N GLY A 208 19.11 5.96 -6.41
CA GLY A 208 20.51 6.19 -6.11
C GLY A 208 20.98 5.31 -4.96
N PRO A 209 22.29 5.35 -4.71
CA PRO A 209 22.90 4.50 -3.72
C PRO A 209 22.55 4.95 -2.29
N GLY A 210 22.33 3.97 -1.42
CA GLY A 210 21.85 4.12 -0.05
C GLY A 210 21.71 2.75 0.62
N ASP A 211 20.77 2.64 1.56
CA ASP A 211 20.52 1.40 2.30
C ASP A 211 19.87 0.32 1.42
N PHE A 212 19.15 0.73 0.38
CA PHE A 212 18.40 -0.17 -0.50
C PHE A 212 19.20 -0.59 -1.74
N LEU A 213 19.98 0.34 -2.28
CA LEU A 213 20.85 0.14 -3.44
C LEU A 213 22.31 0.43 -3.03
N PRO A 214 23.22 -0.55 -3.02
CA PRO A 214 24.60 -0.29 -2.63
C PRO A 214 25.34 0.55 -3.67
N TRP A 215 26.33 1.32 -3.22
CA TRP A 215 27.27 2.04 -4.11
C TRP A 215 28.10 1.09 -4.97
N ASP A 216 28.60 0.03 -4.34
CA ASP A 216 29.38 -1.03 -4.97
C ASP A 216 28.64 -2.35 -4.76
N VAL A 217 28.34 -3.04 -5.86
CA VAL A 217 27.80 -4.39 -5.80
C VAL A 217 28.93 -5.30 -5.33
N PRO A 218 28.77 -6.01 -4.19
CA PRO A 218 29.79 -6.94 -3.73
C PRO A 218 30.08 -7.98 -4.81
N GLU A 219 31.36 -8.31 -5.03
CA GLU A 219 31.78 -9.38 -5.96
C GLU A 219 31.11 -10.72 -5.63
N TYR A 220 30.75 -10.91 -4.36
CA TYR A 220 29.89 -11.98 -3.89
C TYR A 220 28.80 -11.41 -3.00
N GLU A 221 27.57 -11.43 -3.50
CA GLU A 221 26.38 -11.16 -2.72
C GLU A 221 25.65 -12.49 -2.45
N PRO A 222 25.34 -12.85 -1.18
CA PRO A 222 24.57 -14.05 -0.89
C PRO A 222 23.20 -14.01 -1.58
N ASP A 223 22.74 -15.16 -2.08
CA ASP A 223 21.44 -15.30 -2.71
C ASP A 223 20.32 -14.66 -1.87
N GLY A 224 19.60 -13.70 -2.47
CA GLY A 224 18.47 -13.01 -1.86
C GLY A 224 18.81 -11.91 -0.86
N ALA A 225 20.09 -11.53 -0.70
CA ALA A 225 20.45 -10.37 0.12
C ALA A 225 19.89 -9.05 -0.46
N ALA A 226 19.84 -8.90 -1.78
CA ALA A 226 19.23 -7.75 -2.44
C ALA A 226 17.72 -7.68 -2.16
N PHE A 227 17.02 -8.81 -2.30
CA PHE A 227 15.61 -8.92 -1.89
C PHE A 227 15.40 -8.56 -0.41
N ALA A 228 16.28 -9.02 0.49
CA ALA A 228 16.19 -8.72 1.91
C ALA A 228 16.34 -7.21 2.20
N ARG A 229 17.20 -6.49 1.45
CA ARG A 229 17.33 -5.03 1.55
C ARG A 229 16.07 -4.29 1.10
N LEU A 230 15.37 -4.80 0.08
CA LEU A 230 14.18 -4.15 -0.47
C LEU A 230 12.90 -4.46 0.33
N LEU A 231 12.89 -5.54 1.11
CA LEU A 231 11.73 -5.97 1.87
C LEU A 231 11.13 -4.88 2.79
N PRO A 232 11.92 -4.08 3.54
CA PRO A 232 11.41 -2.94 4.31
C PRO A 232 10.58 -1.96 3.48
N VAL A 233 10.93 -1.74 2.20
CA VAL A 233 10.22 -0.81 1.31
C VAL A 233 8.82 -1.34 0.98
N ALA A 234 8.72 -2.62 0.58
CA ALA A 234 7.42 -3.25 0.34
C ALA A 234 6.57 -3.32 1.62
N ASP A 235 7.22 -3.52 2.77
CA ASP A 235 6.60 -3.46 4.09
C ASP A 235 5.99 -2.10 4.39
N ALA A 236 6.77 -1.04 4.19
CA ALA A 236 6.36 0.34 4.42
C ALA A 236 5.20 0.77 3.51
N LEU A 237 5.06 0.25 2.27
CA LEU A 237 3.94 0.54 1.37
C LEU A 237 2.78 -0.45 1.42
N GLY A 238 2.87 -1.56 2.13
CA GLY A 238 1.80 -2.58 2.15
C GLY A 238 1.44 -3.07 0.74
N GLY A 239 2.42 -3.07 -0.18
CA GLY A 239 2.23 -3.40 -1.59
C GLY A 239 1.68 -2.28 -2.48
N GLY A 240 1.84 -1.03 -2.08
CA GLY A 240 1.68 0.15 -2.93
C GLY A 240 2.69 0.22 -4.09
N ASP A 241 2.78 1.40 -4.68
CA ASP A 241 3.57 1.65 -5.89
C ASP A 241 5.03 2.00 -5.56
N VAL A 242 5.97 1.28 -6.19
CA VAL A 242 7.42 1.52 -6.06
C VAL A 242 8.00 1.73 -7.45
N ALA A 243 8.81 2.76 -7.62
CA ALA A 243 9.71 2.87 -8.76
C ALA A 243 11.16 2.70 -8.33
N LEU A 244 11.92 2.00 -9.15
CA LEU A 244 13.30 1.63 -8.89
C LEU A 244 14.15 2.07 -10.08
N LEU A 245 15.09 2.98 -9.81
CA LEU A 245 16.15 3.35 -10.74
C LEU A 245 17.45 2.72 -10.24
N ALA A 246 17.77 1.56 -10.80
CA ALA A 246 18.95 0.78 -10.46
C ALA A 246 19.59 0.21 -11.74
N SER A 247 20.90 0.02 -11.72
CA SER A 247 21.54 -0.82 -12.74
C SER A 247 21.14 -2.27 -12.54
N PHE A 248 21.11 -3.06 -13.61
CA PHE A 248 20.83 -4.50 -13.53
C PHE A 248 21.87 -5.28 -12.72
N ASP A 249 23.06 -4.72 -12.58
CA ASP A 249 24.10 -5.32 -11.74
C ASP A 249 23.79 -5.15 -10.25
N ALA A 250 23.01 -4.13 -9.87
CA ALA A 250 22.75 -3.79 -8.46
C ALA A 250 21.74 -4.72 -7.78
N ILE A 251 20.86 -5.36 -8.56
CA ILE A 251 19.82 -6.27 -8.04
C ILE A 251 19.64 -7.41 -9.04
N ASP A 252 19.79 -8.64 -8.54
CA ASP A 252 19.56 -9.85 -9.34
C ASP A 252 18.10 -10.01 -9.78
N ALA A 253 17.89 -10.61 -10.96
CA ALA A 253 16.55 -10.82 -11.52
C ALA A 253 15.59 -11.59 -10.58
N PRO A 254 15.99 -12.67 -9.89
CA PRO A 254 15.15 -13.32 -8.89
C PRO A 254 14.68 -12.37 -7.78
N SER A 255 15.57 -11.54 -7.24
CA SER A 255 15.20 -10.52 -6.24
C SER A 255 14.20 -9.50 -6.79
N LEU A 256 14.36 -9.05 -8.05
CA LEU A 256 13.43 -8.11 -8.69
C LEU A 256 12.02 -8.70 -8.83
N VAL A 257 11.88 -9.92 -9.37
CA VAL A 257 10.55 -10.52 -9.57
C VAL A 257 9.86 -10.88 -8.26
N ARG A 258 10.63 -11.30 -7.26
CA ARG A 258 10.10 -11.53 -5.90
C ARG A 258 9.65 -10.24 -5.25
N PHE A 259 10.38 -9.14 -5.46
CA PHE A 259 9.99 -7.83 -4.97
C PHE A 259 8.74 -7.31 -5.67
N ALA A 260 8.64 -7.49 -6.99
CA ALA A 260 7.45 -7.18 -7.78
C ALA A 260 6.20 -7.97 -7.34
N ALA A 261 6.35 -9.18 -6.77
CA ALA A 261 5.20 -9.89 -6.17
C ALA A 261 4.65 -9.19 -4.91
N LEU A 262 5.48 -8.39 -4.23
CA LEU A 262 5.12 -7.74 -2.97
C LEU A 262 4.62 -6.31 -3.13
N CYS A 263 4.84 -5.67 -4.27
CA CYS A 263 4.48 -4.28 -4.55
C CYS A 263 4.22 -4.05 -6.05
N ARG A 264 3.65 -2.90 -6.43
CA ARG A 264 3.56 -2.53 -7.85
C ARG A 264 4.89 -1.93 -8.30
N LEU A 265 5.84 -2.80 -8.64
CA LEU A 265 7.19 -2.40 -9.04
C LEU A 265 7.22 -1.87 -10.46
N ARG A 266 7.81 -0.67 -10.62
CA ARG A 266 8.21 -0.07 -11.89
C ARG A 266 9.72 0.02 -11.94
N LEU A 267 10.31 -0.51 -13.01
CA LEU A 267 11.71 -0.31 -13.31
C LEU A 267 11.84 0.91 -14.22
N LEU A 268 12.67 1.86 -13.79
CA LEU A 268 12.94 3.10 -14.51
C LEU A 268 14.20 2.94 -15.35
N PHE A 269 14.09 3.18 -16.65
CA PHE A 269 15.23 3.09 -17.58
C PHE A 269 15.33 4.31 -18.46
N THR A 270 16.55 4.78 -18.70
CA THR A 270 16.80 5.58 -19.89
C THR A 270 16.93 4.62 -21.09
N PRO A 271 16.48 5.00 -22.30
CA PRO A 271 16.64 4.15 -23.50
C PRO A 271 18.08 3.67 -23.73
N GLU A 272 19.05 4.49 -23.30
CA GLU A 272 20.49 4.27 -23.45
C GLU A 272 21.08 3.28 -22.43
N THR A 273 20.39 3.02 -21.31
CA THR A 273 20.90 2.18 -20.20
C THR A 273 20.29 0.79 -20.16
N LEU A 274 19.46 0.44 -21.15
CA LEU A 274 18.86 -0.88 -21.25
C LEU A 274 19.92 -1.95 -21.59
N PRO A 275 20.06 -3.03 -20.79
CA PRO A 275 21.03 -4.09 -21.09
C PRO A 275 20.60 -4.98 -22.27
N LEU A 276 19.29 -5.02 -22.54
CA LEU A 276 18.62 -5.81 -23.58
C LEU A 276 17.48 -4.98 -24.16
N SER A 277 16.96 -5.37 -25.32
CA SER A 277 15.72 -4.77 -25.82
C SER A 277 14.58 -5.03 -24.82
N LEU A 278 13.63 -4.09 -24.69
CA LEU A 278 12.49 -4.24 -23.76
C LEU A 278 11.73 -5.57 -23.93
N PRO A 279 11.46 -6.07 -25.15
CA PRO A 279 10.82 -7.38 -25.33
C PRO A 279 11.64 -8.56 -24.80
N GLU A 280 12.96 -8.54 -25.01
CA GLU A 280 13.86 -9.60 -24.51
C GLU A 280 13.96 -9.56 -23.00
N LEU A 281 14.09 -8.36 -22.43
CA LEU A 281 14.16 -8.16 -20.99
C LEU A 281 12.88 -8.60 -20.28
N ARG A 282 11.71 -8.33 -20.87
CA ARG A 282 10.41 -8.86 -20.40
C ARG A 282 10.37 -10.38 -20.43
N ALA A 283 10.83 -10.98 -21.53
CA ALA A 283 10.83 -12.43 -21.67
C ALA A 283 11.75 -13.09 -20.63
N GLU A 284 12.91 -12.49 -20.35
CA GLU A 284 13.84 -12.96 -19.32
C GLU A 284 13.22 -12.86 -17.93
N LEU A 285 12.69 -11.70 -17.53
CA LEU A 285 12.07 -11.55 -16.21
C LEU A 285 10.82 -12.41 -16.05
N SER A 286 10.05 -12.63 -17.11
CA SER A 286 8.92 -13.57 -17.09
C SER A 286 9.37 -15.01 -16.85
N ALA A 287 10.43 -15.45 -17.54
CA ALA A 287 10.97 -16.80 -17.34
C ALA A 287 11.54 -17.00 -15.93
N VAL A 288 12.17 -15.97 -15.36
CA VAL A 288 12.64 -15.99 -13.97
C VAL A 288 11.46 -16.03 -13.00
N ALA A 289 10.40 -15.25 -13.23
CA ALA A 289 9.19 -15.30 -12.41
C ALA A 289 8.54 -16.70 -12.43
N ASP A 290 8.43 -17.32 -13.61
CA ASP A 290 7.91 -18.69 -13.75
C ASP A 290 8.77 -19.70 -12.98
N ALA A 291 10.09 -19.61 -13.07
CA ALA A 291 11.01 -20.50 -12.34
C ALA A 291 10.90 -20.32 -10.81
N GLU A 292 10.70 -19.10 -10.32
CA GLU A 292 10.48 -18.81 -8.91
C GLU A 292 9.13 -19.37 -8.41
N MET A 293 8.07 -19.23 -9.22
CA MET A 293 6.76 -19.81 -8.94
C MET A 293 6.79 -21.34 -8.92
N ASP A 294 7.48 -21.97 -9.88
CA ASP A 294 7.69 -23.43 -9.94
C ASP A 294 8.45 -23.94 -8.70
N ALA A 295 9.33 -23.11 -8.13
CA ALA A 295 10.03 -23.38 -6.88
C ALA A 295 9.20 -23.04 -5.62
N GLY A 296 7.92 -22.68 -5.79
CA GLY A 296 6.98 -22.39 -4.70
C GLY A 296 7.19 -21.03 -4.04
N ARG A 297 7.90 -20.10 -4.68
CA ARG A 297 8.13 -18.74 -4.18
C ARG A 297 7.19 -17.75 -4.87
N LEU A 298 6.92 -16.63 -4.19
CA LEU A 298 6.13 -15.55 -4.77
C LEU A 298 6.99 -14.76 -5.75
N ALA A 299 6.53 -14.62 -6.97
CA ALA A 299 7.15 -13.82 -8.01
C ALA A 299 6.08 -13.19 -8.91
N ASP A 300 6.38 -12.02 -9.46
CA ASP A 300 5.58 -11.34 -10.48
C ASP A 300 6.51 -10.56 -11.42
N THR A 301 6.01 -10.18 -12.59
CA THR A 301 6.77 -9.42 -13.58
C THR A 301 6.69 -7.92 -13.29
N PRO A 302 7.81 -7.21 -13.17
CA PRO A 302 7.78 -5.76 -12.99
C PRO A 302 7.27 -5.05 -14.24
N ARG A 303 6.78 -3.82 -14.04
CA ARG A 303 6.42 -2.91 -15.12
C ARG A 303 7.61 -2.05 -15.53
N PHE A 304 7.60 -1.57 -16.76
CA PHE A 304 8.68 -0.75 -17.30
C PHE A 304 8.19 0.67 -17.55
N SER A 305 8.95 1.64 -17.06
CA SER A 305 8.72 3.07 -17.24
C SER A 305 9.99 3.74 -17.77
N ALA A 306 9.82 4.72 -18.65
CA ALA A 306 10.95 5.46 -19.19
C ALA A 306 11.37 6.55 -18.21
N LEU A 307 12.67 6.71 -17.99
CA LEU A 307 13.27 7.86 -17.35
C LEU A 307 13.82 8.77 -18.46
N LEU A 308 13.33 10.01 -18.49
CA LEU A 308 13.79 11.02 -19.41
C LEU A 308 15.02 11.72 -18.82
N SER A 309 16.01 12.03 -19.65
CA SER A 309 17.19 12.80 -19.22
C SER A 309 16.96 14.31 -19.21
N SER A 310 15.94 14.78 -19.91
CA SER A 310 15.56 16.18 -20.05
C SER A 310 14.11 16.30 -20.51
N ALA A 311 13.53 17.50 -20.38
CA ALA A 311 12.22 17.78 -20.94
C ALA A 311 12.23 17.45 -22.45
N PRO A 312 11.32 16.58 -22.92
CA PRO A 312 11.34 16.18 -24.31
C PRO A 312 10.90 17.36 -25.19
N GLN A 313 11.64 17.63 -26.26
CA GLN A 313 11.22 18.62 -27.26
C GLN A 313 9.99 18.08 -27.99
N ALA A 314 9.01 18.94 -28.30
CA ALA A 314 7.76 18.54 -28.97
C ALA A 314 7.98 17.67 -30.22
N ASP A 315 9.08 17.89 -30.95
CA ASP A 315 9.42 17.12 -32.15
C ASP A 315 9.98 15.71 -31.83
N ALA A 316 10.66 15.51 -30.70
CA ALA A 316 11.21 14.21 -30.28
C ALA A 316 10.13 13.24 -29.77
N LEU A 317 8.98 13.77 -29.35
CA LEU A 317 7.83 12.98 -28.89
C LEU A 317 6.99 12.42 -30.03
N THR A 318 7.28 12.84 -31.27
CA THR A 318 6.49 12.44 -32.45
C THR A 318 6.96 11.14 -33.10
N ASP A 319 8.04 10.52 -32.63
CA ASP A 319 8.40 9.16 -33.01
C ASP A 319 7.84 8.14 -32.00
N PRO A 320 6.62 7.60 -32.22
CA PRO A 320 6.03 6.62 -31.31
C PRO A 320 6.80 5.30 -31.25
N ASP A 321 7.72 5.02 -32.18
CA ASP A 321 8.47 3.77 -32.19
C ASP A 321 9.57 3.73 -31.11
N GLU A 322 10.10 4.89 -30.69
CA GLU A 322 11.12 4.98 -29.63
C GLU A 322 10.54 4.66 -28.23
N TRP A 323 9.25 4.92 -28.04
CA TRP A 323 8.53 4.69 -26.78
C TRP A 323 7.71 3.40 -26.77
N ARG A 324 7.63 2.69 -27.91
CA ARG A 324 6.90 1.43 -28.04
C ARG A 324 7.53 0.37 -27.15
N GLY A 325 6.82 -0.02 -26.10
CA GLY A 325 7.20 -1.11 -25.20
C GLY A 325 7.33 -0.72 -23.73
N PHE A 326 7.24 0.57 -23.38
CA PHE A 326 7.03 0.98 -21.98
C PHE A 326 5.54 0.84 -21.61
N ASP A 327 5.24 0.44 -20.37
CA ASP A 327 3.89 0.00 -20.01
C ASP A 327 2.93 1.15 -19.71
N GLU A 328 3.39 2.20 -19.00
CA GLU A 328 2.42 3.09 -18.33
C GLU A 328 2.84 4.55 -18.16
N SER A 329 4.13 4.87 -17.99
CA SER A 329 4.51 6.20 -17.51
C SER A 329 5.94 6.60 -17.87
N MET A 330 6.14 7.90 -18.02
CA MET A 330 7.46 8.52 -18.13
C MET A 330 7.79 9.30 -16.87
N PHE A 331 9.04 9.25 -16.45
CA PHE A 331 9.55 9.94 -15.28
C PHE A 331 10.54 11.01 -15.76
N LEU A 332 10.33 12.25 -15.34
CA LEU A 332 11.13 13.40 -15.75
C LEU A 332 11.77 14.02 -14.50
N PRO A 333 13.11 13.94 -14.32
CA PRO A 333 13.79 14.74 -13.32
C PRO A 333 13.60 16.23 -13.66
N PHE A 334 13.27 17.05 -12.67
CA PHE A 334 13.09 18.50 -12.89
C PHE A 334 14.27 19.31 -12.37
N ASP A 335 14.56 20.40 -13.08
CA ASP A 335 14.75 21.70 -12.44
C ASP A 335 13.49 22.59 -12.57
N ALA A 336 13.34 23.60 -11.70
CA ALA A 336 12.17 24.49 -11.71
C ALA A 336 12.00 25.26 -13.03
N ALA A 337 13.07 25.48 -13.80
CA ALA A 337 13.04 26.21 -15.06
C ALA A 337 12.54 25.32 -16.22
N GLU A 338 12.83 24.03 -16.21
CA GLU A 338 12.35 23.04 -17.17
C GLU A 338 10.83 22.84 -17.09
N VAL A 339 10.24 22.99 -15.89
CA VAL A 339 8.78 22.92 -15.68
C VAL A 339 8.07 24.09 -16.32
N ALA A 340 8.60 25.29 -16.12
CA ALA A 340 8.02 26.50 -16.67
C ALA A 340 8.01 26.49 -18.21
N ALA A 341 8.85 25.64 -18.82
CA ALA A 341 8.89 25.41 -20.25
C ALA A 341 7.88 24.35 -20.74
N LEU A 342 7.30 23.52 -19.86
CA LEU A 342 6.29 22.53 -20.25
C LEU A 342 4.96 23.22 -20.57
N THR A 343 4.42 22.97 -21.76
CA THR A 343 3.10 23.45 -22.14
C THR A 343 2.07 22.31 -22.14
N LEU A 344 0.80 22.65 -21.92
CA LEU A 344 -0.31 21.70 -21.92
C LEU A 344 -0.38 20.81 -23.20
N PRO A 345 -0.09 21.34 -24.42
CA PRO A 345 0.09 20.52 -25.62
C PRO A 345 1.21 19.48 -25.55
N ASP A 346 2.31 19.77 -24.86
CA ASP A 346 3.45 18.85 -24.71
C ASP A 346 3.08 17.66 -23.84
N VAL A 347 2.23 17.86 -22.83
CA VAL A 347 1.78 16.79 -21.90
C VAL A 347 0.63 15.95 -22.47
N LEU A 348 -0.23 16.53 -23.31
CA LEU A 348 -1.36 15.80 -23.91
C LEU A 348 -0.95 14.85 -25.05
N THR A 349 0.25 15.01 -25.61
CA THR A 349 0.75 14.19 -26.71
C THR A 349 1.63 13.04 -26.25
N VAL A 350 1.91 12.95 -24.94
CA VAL A 350 2.81 11.98 -24.34
C VAL A 350 2.12 11.01 -23.38
N PRO A 351 2.72 9.84 -23.12
CA PRO A 351 2.33 8.98 -22.00
C PRO A 351 2.28 9.74 -20.67
N PRO A 352 1.45 9.30 -19.70
CA PRO A 352 1.32 9.94 -18.38
C PRO A 352 2.68 10.20 -17.72
N MET A 353 2.93 11.45 -17.33
CA MET A 353 4.24 11.87 -16.80
C MET A 353 4.25 12.03 -15.28
N TRP A 354 5.35 11.56 -14.68
CA TRP A 354 5.75 11.74 -13.30
C TRP A 354 6.98 12.63 -13.22
N VAL A 355 7.11 13.34 -12.11
CA VAL A 355 8.05 14.45 -12.03
C VAL A 355 8.79 14.48 -10.71
N PHE A 356 10.11 14.68 -10.72
CA PHE A 356 10.90 14.81 -9.50
C PHE A 356 11.15 16.26 -9.12
N VAL A 357 10.56 16.72 -8.03
CA VAL A 357 10.85 18.03 -7.44
C VAL A 357 11.89 17.84 -6.34
N SER A 358 13.14 18.23 -6.60
CA SER A 358 14.26 18.00 -5.67
C SER A 358 14.46 19.10 -4.62
N THR A 359 13.69 20.19 -4.68
CA THR A 359 13.86 21.33 -3.77
C THR A 359 13.14 21.11 -2.44
N THR A 360 13.76 21.60 -1.37
CA THR A 360 13.15 21.69 -0.02
C THR A 360 12.75 23.13 0.32
N ASN A 361 12.88 24.07 -0.63
CA ASN A 361 12.47 25.45 -0.45
C ASN A 361 10.97 25.57 -0.76
N ASP A 362 10.16 25.97 0.22
CA ASP A 362 8.71 26.06 0.10
C ASP A 362 8.24 26.91 -1.10
N GLY A 363 8.97 27.98 -1.42
CA GLY A 363 8.61 28.86 -2.55
C GLY A 363 8.83 28.17 -3.90
N GLU A 364 9.96 27.50 -4.07
CA GLU A 364 10.28 26.75 -5.29
C GLU A 364 9.40 25.50 -5.42
N LEU A 365 9.08 24.85 -4.30
CA LEU A 365 8.17 23.71 -4.25
C LEU A 365 6.75 24.11 -4.71
N ALA A 366 6.23 25.25 -4.24
CA ALA A 366 4.94 25.76 -4.66
C ALA A 366 4.89 26.09 -6.15
N GLU A 367 5.93 26.75 -6.68
CA GLU A 367 6.03 27.06 -8.11
C GLU A 367 6.09 25.78 -8.96
N ALA A 368 6.93 24.82 -8.56
CA ALA A 368 7.04 23.54 -9.25
C ALA A 368 5.73 22.75 -9.24
N ILE A 369 5.00 22.72 -8.11
CA ILE A 369 3.71 22.03 -7.99
C ILE A 369 2.64 22.69 -8.84
N SER A 370 2.50 24.03 -8.79
CA SER A 370 1.48 24.71 -9.59
C SER A 370 1.73 24.49 -11.08
N ALA A 371 2.98 24.59 -11.53
CA ALA A 371 3.33 24.31 -12.92
C ALA A 371 3.11 22.83 -13.30
N ALA A 372 3.43 21.90 -12.39
CA ALA A 372 3.15 20.46 -12.54
C ALA A 372 1.65 20.15 -12.70
N VAL A 373 0.80 20.74 -11.86
CA VAL A 373 -0.67 20.57 -11.93
C VAL A 373 -1.21 21.19 -13.21
N PHE A 374 -0.78 22.40 -13.54
CA PHE A 374 -1.20 23.09 -14.76
C PHE A 374 -0.84 22.32 -16.03
N ALA A 375 0.34 21.69 -16.05
CA ALA A 375 0.77 20.85 -17.15
C ALA A 375 -0.05 19.56 -17.27
N GLY A 376 -0.82 19.15 -16.26
CA GLY A 376 -1.68 17.97 -16.30
C GLY A 376 -0.94 16.66 -15.96
N LEU A 377 0.09 16.74 -15.12
CA LEU A 377 0.92 15.59 -14.75
C LEU A 377 0.15 14.52 -13.96
N ARG A 378 0.66 13.29 -14.02
CA ARG A 378 0.04 12.12 -13.40
C ARG A 378 0.48 11.88 -11.96
N GLY A 379 1.58 12.47 -11.53
CA GLY A 379 2.09 12.34 -10.16
C GLY A 379 3.37 13.15 -9.94
N ILE A 380 3.71 13.35 -8.67
CA ILE A 380 4.86 14.15 -8.24
C ILE A 380 5.71 13.31 -7.29
N VAL A 381 7.03 13.42 -7.39
CA VAL A 381 8.03 12.80 -6.51
C VAL A 381 8.75 13.92 -5.77
N VAL A 382 8.77 13.87 -4.43
CA VAL A 382 9.36 14.91 -3.57
C VAL A 382 10.26 14.29 -2.48
N PRO A 383 11.09 15.06 -1.77
CA PRO A 383 11.74 14.59 -0.55
C PRO A 383 10.71 14.15 0.51
N PRO A 384 11.04 13.17 1.38
CA PRO A 384 10.12 12.65 2.40
C PRO A 384 9.45 13.74 3.26
N ALA A 385 10.24 14.72 3.72
CA ALA A 385 9.77 15.84 4.54
C ALA A 385 8.77 16.76 3.81
N SER A 386 8.84 16.83 2.48
CA SER A 386 8.03 17.73 1.65
C SER A 386 6.69 17.13 1.24
N VAL A 387 6.45 15.84 1.50
CA VAL A 387 5.19 15.15 1.13
C VAL A 387 3.94 15.87 1.67
N PRO A 388 3.85 16.27 2.95
CA PRO A 388 2.62 16.90 3.46
C PRO A 388 2.37 18.27 2.81
N ALA A 389 3.42 19.08 2.67
CA ALA A 389 3.35 20.39 2.03
C ALA A 389 2.94 20.26 0.56
N ALA A 390 3.50 19.27 -0.15
CA ALA A 390 3.16 19.03 -1.54
C ALA A 390 1.68 18.65 -1.72
N LYS A 391 1.17 17.75 -0.86
CA LYS A 391 -0.26 17.37 -0.86
C LYS A 391 -1.17 18.56 -0.57
N GLU A 392 -0.79 19.43 0.37
CA GLU A 392 -1.56 20.65 0.70
C GLU A 392 -1.57 21.66 -0.45
N LEU A 393 -0.43 21.85 -1.14
CA LEU A 393 -0.34 22.76 -2.29
C LEU A 393 -1.23 22.26 -3.45
N ILE A 394 -1.18 20.98 -3.79
CA ILE A 394 -2.06 20.37 -4.81
C ILE A 394 -3.55 20.62 -4.46
N ALA A 395 -3.91 20.59 -3.18
CA ALA A 395 -5.27 20.84 -2.71
C ALA A 395 -5.81 22.23 -3.03
N GLN A 396 -4.90 23.19 -3.21
CA GLN A 396 -5.20 24.60 -3.42
C GLN A 396 -5.25 24.95 -4.91
N GLU A 397 -4.69 24.10 -5.77
CA GLU A 397 -4.70 24.26 -7.22
C GLU A 397 -6.07 23.93 -7.83
N VAL A 398 -6.43 24.63 -8.90
CA VAL A 398 -7.73 24.48 -9.60
C VAL A 398 -7.75 23.25 -10.47
#